data_AF-A0A3S3PY19-F1
#
_entry.id   AF-A0A3S3PY19-F1
#
_cell.length_a   1.000
_cell.length_b   1.000
_cell.length_c   1.000
_cell.angle_alpha   90.00
_cell.angle_beta   90.00
_cell.angle_gamma   90.00
#
_symmetry.space_group_name_H-M   'P 1'
#
loop_
_entity.id
_entity.type
_entity.pdbx_description
1 polymer ?
#
loop_
_entity_poly.entity_id
_entity_poly.type
_entity_poly.pdbx_seq_one_letter_code
_entity_poly.pdbx_strand_id
1 'polypeptide(L)'
;MGESQFIKSSMPTNLLTIRNGEGKTSMEVFEETHEGIIKDGVQWLNSTSQSCSVIAALIASVAYASAATVPGGDNQNNGIPILKGDPSFDTFINASLVALCFSVTSLTMFLSILTANSTIHDFLHNLPTKLLLGLTTLFISIGAMLVSFCAGHFFNSGDRNRNTGSSVFAIICLPVSAYALTQFRLLISLVNAPF
;
A
#
# COMPACT_ATOMS: atom_id res chain seq x y z
N MET A 1 4.58 -12.90 13.81
CA MET A 1 5.54 -12.76 14.94
C MET A 1 4.89 -12.96 16.30
N GLY A 2 3.56 -12.77 16.47
CA GLY A 2 2.89 -12.86 17.78
C GLY A 2 3.15 -14.17 18.51
N GLU A 3 2.69 -15.29 17.94
CA GLU A 3 2.78 -16.60 18.62
C GLU A 3 4.22 -17.06 18.94
N SER A 4 5.20 -16.85 18.05
CA SER A 4 6.60 -17.21 18.35
C SER A 4 7.22 -16.34 19.45
N GLN A 5 6.90 -15.04 19.51
CA GLN A 5 7.42 -14.14 20.54
C GLN A 5 6.71 -14.28 21.89
N PHE A 6 5.49 -14.78 21.93
CA PHE A 6 4.80 -15.05 23.20
C PHE A 6 4.91 -16.47 23.67
N ILE A 7 5.14 -17.45 22.79
CA ILE A 7 5.74 -18.69 23.26
C ILE A 7 7.09 -18.35 23.92
N LYS A 8 7.86 -17.37 23.41
CA LYS A 8 9.05 -16.80 24.07
C LYS A 8 8.80 -15.99 25.33
N SER A 9 7.70 -15.23 25.42
CA SER A 9 7.44 -14.29 26.51
C SER A 9 6.57 -14.86 27.63
N SER A 10 5.70 -15.82 27.32
CA SER A 10 4.81 -16.52 28.26
C SER A 10 5.45 -17.79 28.83
N MET A 11 6.50 -18.32 28.16
CA MET A 11 7.35 -19.35 28.74
C MET A 11 8.54 -18.68 29.46
N PRO A 12 8.89 -19.11 30.69
CA PRO A 12 10.14 -18.66 31.30
C PRO A 12 11.32 -18.91 30.36
N THR A 13 12.23 -17.93 30.21
CA THR A 13 13.28 -17.86 29.17
C THR A 13 14.14 -19.14 29.05
N ASN A 14 14.24 -19.87 30.16
CA ASN A 14 14.88 -21.18 30.30
C ASN A 14 14.19 -22.33 29.55
N LEU A 15 12.94 -22.21 29.08
CA LEU A 15 12.20 -23.24 28.34
C LEU A 15 12.35 -23.15 26.82
N LEU A 16 12.93 -22.07 26.29
CA LEU A 16 13.05 -21.86 24.84
C LEU A 16 14.12 -22.71 24.17
N THR A 17 15.11 -23.11 24.96
CA THR A 17 16.13 -24.08 24.57
C THR A 17 15.78 -25.48 25.04
N ILE A 18 14.69 -25.65 25.81
CA ILE A 18 14.24 -26.96 26.27
C ILE A 18 13.60 -27.68 25.09
N ARG A 19 14.11 -28.88 24.88
CA ARG A 19 13.66 -29.80 23.87
C ARG A 19 12.62 -30.74 24.48
N ASN A 20 11.55 -31.02 23.74
CA ASN A 20 10.56 -32.02 24.12
C ASN A 20 11.16 -33.43 24.14
N GLY A 21 10.37 -34.46 24.47
CA GLY A 21 10.81 -35.85 24.48
C GLY A 21 11.34 -36.37 23.12
N GLU A 22 11.08 -35.64 22.03
CA GLU A 22 11.55 -35.94 20.67
C GLU A 22 12.80 -35.13 20.29
N GLY A 23 13.34 -34.32 21.20
CA GLY A 23 14.51 -33.49 20.93
C GLY A 23 14.22 -32.21 20.15
N LYS A 24 12.97 -31.78 20.01
CA LYS A 24 12.56 -30.57 19.28
C LYS A 24 12.30 -29.38 20.22
N THR A 25 12.71 -28.19 19.81
CA THR A 25 12.41 -26.93 20.49
C THR A 25 10.96 -26.51 20.25
N SER A 26 10.44 -25.63 21.10
CA SER A 26 9.08 -25.08 20.97
C SER A 26 8.85 -24.33 19.66
N MET A 27 9.88 -23.73 19.06
CA MET A 27 9.78 -23.11 17.74
C MET A 27 9.70 -24.14 16.60
N GLU A 28 10.50 -25.20 16.67
CA GLU A 28 10.46 -26.28 15.67
C GLU A 28 9.10 -27.00 15.69
N VAL A 29 8.54 -27.26 16.87
CA VAL A 29 7.19 -27.85 17.01
C VAL A 29 6.12 -26.91 16.43
N PHE A 30 6.25 -25.60 16.66
CA PHE A 30 5.31 -24.62 16.12
C PHE A 30 5.37 -24.54 14.58
N GLU A 31 6.57 -24.48 14.01
CA GLU A 31 6.80 -24.45 12.56
C GLU A 31 6.25 -25.72 11.88
N GLU A 32 6.49 -26.90 12.47
CA GLU A 32 6.00 -28.18 11.93
C GLU A 32 4.48 -28.32 12.07
N THR A 33 3.90 -27.84 13.18
CA THR A 33 2.44 -27.91 13.40
C THR A 33 1.67 -26.91 12.51
N HIS A 34 2.28 -25.76 12.18
CA HIS A 34 1.64 -24.68 11.41
C HIS A 34 2.22 -24.52 9.99
N GLU A 35 2.97 -25.50 9.49
CA GLU A 35 3.63 -25.45 8.18
C GLU A 35 2.64 -25.11 7.05
N GLY A 36 1.45 -25.72 7.07
CA GLY A 36 0.39 -25.46 6.09
C GLY A 36 -0.07 -24.00 6.08
N ILE A 37 -0.30 -23.41 7.26
CA ILE A 37 -0.74 -22.02 7.40
C ILE A 37 0.35 -21.05 6.95
N ILE A 38 1.62 -21.36 7.26
CA ILE A 38 2.77 -20.55 6.82
C ILE A 38 2.87 -20.57 5.29
N LYS A 39 2.75 -21.74 4.68
CA LYS A 39 2.79 -21.91 3.22
C LYS A 39 1.65 -21.17 2.53
N ASP A 40 0.43 -21.30 3.04
CA ASP A 40 -0.75 -20.60 2.52
C ASP A 40 -0.59 -19.08 2.67
N GLY A 41 -0.03 -18.62 3.79
CA GLY A 41 0.28 -17.21 4.03
C GLY A 41 1.31 -16.64 3.03
N VAL A 42 2.39 -17.38 2.76
CA VAL A 42 3.39 -17.01 1.74
C VAL A 42 2.77 -16.96 0.35
N GLN A 43 1.94 -17.94 -0.01
CA GLN A 43 1.26 -17.98 -1.30
C GLN A 43 0.28 -16.83 -1.46
N TRP A 44 -0.52 -16.54 -0.42
CA TRP A 44 -1.44 -15.41 -0.40
C TRP A 44 -0.67 -14.09 -0.59
N LEU A 45 0.41 -13.91 0.16
CA LEU A 45 1.23 -12.71 0.11
C LEU A 45 1.82 -12.48 -1.29
N ASN A 46 2.35 -13.52 -1.93
CA ASN A 46 2.88 -13.44 -3.29
C ASN A 46 1.78 -13.11 -4.30
N SER A 47 0.63 -13.78 -4.22
CA SER A 47 -0.49 -13.58 -5.14
C SER A 47 -1.05 -12.15 -5.04
N THR A 48 -1.22 -11.64 -3.81
CA THR A 48 -1.65 -10.27 -3.56
C THR A 48 -0.61 -9.27 -4.04
N SER A 49 0.68 -9.49 -3.73
CA SER A 49 1.76 -8.57 -4.14
C SER A 49 1.90 -8.48 -5.66
N GLN A 50 1.75 -9.59 -6.39
CA GLN A 50 1.73 -9.57 -7.86
C GLN A 50 0.55 -8.75 -8.40
N SER A 51 -0.66 -9.04 -7.93
CA SER A 51 -1.88 -8.36 -8.38
C SER A 51 -1.81 -6.85 -8.10
N CYS A 52 -1.39 -6.47 -6.89
CA CYS A 52 -1.24 -5.07 -6.50
C CYS A 52 -0.09 -4.37 -7.23
N SER A 53 1.00 -5.08 -7.57
CA SER A 53 2.08 -4.53 -8.42
C SER A 53 1.57 -4.16 -9.81
N VAL A 54 0.72 -4.99 -10.41
CA VAL A 54 0.12 -4.69 -11.72
C VAL A 54 -0.75 -3.44 -11.61
N ILE A 55 -1.60 -3.34 -10.57
CA ILE A 55 -2.43 -2.15 -10.33
C ILE A 55 -1.57 -0.90 -10.13
N ALA A 56 -0.50 -0.99 -9.34
CA ALA A 56 0.44 0.11 -9.10
C ALA A 56 1.14 0.55 -10.39
N ALA A 57 1.62 -0.39 -11.20
CA ALA A 57 2.24 -0.10 -12.49
C ALA A 57 1.27 0.58 -13.45
N LEU A 58 0.00 0.13 -13.47
CA LEU A 58 -1.06 0.75 -14.26
C LEU A 58 -1.32 2.19 -13.82
N ILE A 59 -1.51 2.44 -12.52
CA ILE A 59 -1.74 3.80 -12.01
C ILE A 59 -0.54 4.71 -12.30
N ALA A 60 0.69 4.22 -12.12
CA ALA A 60 1.90 4.97 -12.46
C ALA A 60 1.93 5.34 -13.94
N SER A 61 1.58 4.39 -14.82
CA SER A 61 1.53 4.62 -16.26
C SER A 61 0.49 5.66 -16.66
N VAL A 62 -0.73 5.56 -16.12
CA VAL A 62 -1.80 6.54 -16.41
C VAL A 62 -1.46 7.91 -15.81
N ALA A 63 -0.92 7.98 -14.59
CA ALA A 63 -0.51 9.23 -13.97
C ALA A 63 0.62 9.92 -14.75
N TYR A 64 1.61 9.14 -15.21
CA TYR A 64 2.69 9.64 -16.06
C TYR A 64 2.16 10.14 -17.41
N ALA A 65 1.29 9.36 -18.07
CA ALA A 65 0.65 9.77 -19.32
C ALA A 65 -0.13 11.08 -19.14
N SER A 66 -0.96 11.18 -18.11
CA SER A 66 -1.71 12.41 -17.77
C SER A 66 -0.82 13.62 -17.52
N ALA A 67 0.34 13.44 -16.88
CA ALA A 67 1.31 14.50 -16.65
C ALA A 67 2.06 14.90 -17.94
N ALA A 68 2.32 13.95 -18.84
CA ALA A 68 2.96 14.19 -20.12
C ALA A 68 2.02 14.84 -21.15
N THR A 69 0.72 14.51 -21.10
CA THR A 69 -0.31 15.07 -21.99
C THR A 69 -1.12 16.14 -21.26
N VAL A 70 -0.46 17.25 -20.96
CA VAL A 70 -1.04 18.37 -20.22
C VAL A 70 -2.31 18.89 -20.92
N PRO A 71 -3.47 18.96 -20.23
CA PRO A 71 -4.69 19.54 -20.80
C PRO A 71 -4.44 20.97 -21.28
N GLY A 72 -4.79 21.26 -22.53
CA GLY A 72 -4.66 22.58 -23.16
C GLY A 72 -3.30 22.94 -23.77
N GLY A 73 -2.30 22.03 -23.72
CA GLY A 73 -1.04 22.17 -24.47
C GLY A 73 -0.03 23.15 -23.89
N ASP A 74 1.13 23.24 -24.56
CA ASP A 74 2.20 24.18 -24.23
C ASP A 74 2.08 25.47 -25.03
N ASN A 75 2.48 26.58 -24.41
CA ASN A 75 2.53 27.85 -25.10
C ASN A 75 3.72 27.81 -26.07
N GLN A 76 3.46 27.82 -27.39
CA GLN A 76 4.48 27.62 -28.44
C GLN A 76 5.69 28.58 -28.36
N ASN A 77 5.54 29.73 -27.70
CA ASN A 77 6.62 30.71 -27.53
C ASN A 77 7.56 30.44 -26.34
N ASN A 78 7.16 29.62 -25.37
CA ASN A 78 7.83 29.57 -24.07
C ASN A 78 7.83 28.17 -23.42
N GLY A 79 7.11 27.19 -23.98
CA GLY A 79 7.05 25.81 -23.46
C GLY A 79 6.37 25.66 -22.10
N ILE A 80 5.80 26.75 -21.58
CA ILE A 80 5.05 26.76 -20.32
C ILE A 80 3.62 26.30 -20.65
N PRO A 81 3.01 25.40 -19.85
CA PRO A 81 1.62 25.01 -20.09
C PRO A 81 0.71 26.24 -20.06
N ILE A 82 -0.15 26.37 -21.08
CA ILE A 82 -0.99 27.55 -21.32
C ILE A 82 -1.88 27.88 -20.11
N LEU A 83 -2.16 26.86 -19.29
CA LEU A 83 -3.07 26.88 -18.16
C LEU A 83 -2.42 27.05 -16.79
N LYS A 84 -1.12 27.35 -16.76
CA LYS A 84 -0.40 27.64 -15.52
C LYS A 84 -1.06 28.80 -14.76
N GLY A 85 -1.50 28.56 -13.52
CA GLY A 85 -2.14 29.56 -12.66
C GLY A 85 -3.66 29.40 -12.49
N ASP A 86 -4.29 28.46 -13.21
CA ASP A 86 -5.65 28.04 -12.87
C ASP A 86 -5.62 27.03 -11.69
N PRO A 87 -6.42 27.25 -10.63
CA PRO A 87 -6.37 26.40 -9.44
C PRO A 87 -6.79 24.95 -9.71
N SER A 88 -7.65 24.67 -10.70
CA SER A 88 -8.02 23.31 -11.08
C SER A 88 -6.91 22.62 -11.85
N PHE A 89 -6.21 23.36 -12.72
CA PHE A 89 -5.02 22.87 -13.42
C PHE A 89 -3.86 22.54 -12.46
N ASP A 90 -3.56 23.44 -11.52
CA ASP A 90 -2.50 23.20 -10.53
C ASP A 90 -2.86 22.01 -9.63
N THR A 91 -4.14 21.86 -9.26
CA THR A 91 -4.62 20.70 -8.50
C THR A 91 -4.46 19.40 -9.31
N PHE A 92 -4.77 19.41 -10.60
CA PHE A 92 -4.61 18.27 -11.50
C PHE A 92 -3.15 17.79 -11.57
N ILE A 93 -2.21 18.71 -11.79
CA ILE A 93 -0.78 18.36 -11.91
C ILE A 93 -0.24 17.85 -10.58
N ASN A 94 -0.53 18.53 -9.46
CA ASN A 94 -0.04 18.10 -8.15
C ASN A 94 -0.62 16.73 -7.74
N ALA A 95 -1.92 16.50 -7.95
CA ALA A 95 -2.56 15.23 -7.65
C ALA A 95 -2.00 14.09 -8.52
N SER A 96 -1.76 14.34 -9.81
CA SER A 96 -1.13 13.35 -10.72
C SER A 96 0.28 12.98 -10.27
N LEU A 97 1.07 13.96 -9.84
CA LEU A 97 2.42 13.72 -9.33
C LEU A 97 2.40 12.91 -8.03
N VAL A 98 1.50 13.24 -7.10
CA VAL A 98 1.30 12.46 -5.86
C VAL A 98 0.89 11.03 -6.21
N ALA A 99 -0.07 10.85 -7.13
CA ALA A 99 -0.48 9.52 -7.57
C ALA A 99 0.71 8.72 -8.11
N LEU A 100 1.52 9.31 -8.99
CA LEU A 100 2.70 8.68 -9.57
C LEU A 100 3.73 8.25 -8.49
N CYS A 101 4.13 9.17 -7.61
CA CYS A 101 5.14 8.92 -6.58
C CYS A 101 4.72 7.80 -5.62
N PHE A 102 3.48 7.86 -5.14
CA PHE A 102 2.94 6.84 -4.23
C PHE A 102 2.74 5.50 -4.94
N SER A 103 2.38 5.51 -6.23
CA SER A 103 2.26 4.27 -7.00
C SER A 103 3.60 3.57 -7.19
N VAL A 104 4.66 4.34 -7.51
CA VAL A 104 6.02 3.78 -7.65
C VAL A 104 6.53 3.24 -6.32
N THR A 105 6.27 3.94 -5.21
CA THR A 105 6.64 3.47 -3.87
C THR A 105 5.90 2.19 -3.48
N SER A 106 4.61 2.11 -3.81
CA SER A 106 3.81 0.90 -3.62
C SER A 106 4.36 -0.28 -4.44
N LEU A 107 4.67 -0.02 -5.71
CA LEU A 107 5.25 -1.00 -6.63
C LEU A 107 6.59 -1.54 -6.10
N THR A 108 7.50 -0.67 -5.63
CA THR A 108 8.79 -1.12 -5.09
C THR A 108 8.64 -1.94 -3.81
N MET A 109 7.65 -1.62 -2.96
CA MET A 109 7.33 -2.42 -1.77
C MET A 109 6.82 -3.81 -2.13
N PHE A 110 5.88 -3.92 -3.08
CA PHE A 110 5.38 -5.24 -3.52
C PHE A 110 6.45 -6.05 -4.26
N LEU A 111 7.27 -5.43 -5.08
CA LEU A 111 8.42 -6.09 -5.70
C LEU A 111 9.43 -6.56 -4.64
N SER A 112 9.66 -5.78 -3.58
CA SER A 112 10.51 -6.19 -2.47
C SER A 112 9.95 -7.42 -1.74
N ILE A 113 8.64 -7.60 -1.70
CA ILE A 113 8.00 -8.80 -1.11
C ILE A 113 8.19 -10.00 -2.02
N LEU A 114 7.96 -9.84 -3.32
CA LEU A 114 8.14 -10.90 -4.32
C LEU A 114 9.60 -11.36 -4.47
N THR A 115 10.55 -10.47 -4.17
CA THR A 115 11.99 -10.74 -4.27
C THR A 115 12.58 -11.21 -2.93
N ALA A 116 11.83 -11.14 -1.83
CA ALA A 116 12.32 -11.59 -0.53
C ALA A 116 12.50 -13.11 -0.56
N ASN A 117 13.70 -13.59 -0.21
CA ASN A 117 13.96 -15.02 -0.07
C ASN A 117 13.26 -15.51 1.20
N SER A 118 12.47 -16.57 1.09
CA SER A 118 11.48 -17.01 2.08
C SER A 118 12.10 -17.68 3.31
N THR A 119 12.86 -16.95 4.13
CA THR A 119 13.18 -17.35 5.50
C THR A 119 11.96 -17.08 6.40
N ILE A 120 11.45 -18.13 7.06
CA ILE A 120 10.26 -18.08 7.95
C ILE A 120 10.34 -16.93 8.98
N HIS A 121 11.56 -16.60 9.41
CA HIS A 121 11.82 -15.49 10.34
C HIS A 121 11.55 -14.10 9.73
N ASP A 122 11.94 -13.87 8.47
CA ASP A 122 11.69 -12.60 7.77
C ASP A 122 10.22 -12.44 7.35
N PHE A 123 9.56 -13.57 7.08
CA PHE A 123 8.13 -13.64 6.79
C PHE A 123 7.28 -13.06 7.93
N LEU A 124 7.61 -13.38 9.18
CA LEU A 124 6.75 -13.06 10.32
C LEU A 124 6.86 -11.62 10.82
N HIS A 125 7.95 -10.90 10.51
CA HIS A 125 8.21 -9.55 11.07
C HIS A 125 8.24 -8.44 10.01
N ASN A 126 8.96 -8.66 8.91
CA ASN A 126 9.29 -7.58 7.96
C ASN A 126 8.34 -7.55 6.77
N LEU A 127 7.90 -8.71 6.31
CA LEU A 127 6.98 -8.87 5.19
C LEU A 127 5.58 -8.26 5.40
N PRO A 128 4.86 -8.51 6.51
CA PRO A 128 3.55 -7.90 6.74
C PRO A 128 3.62 -6.36 6.83
N THR A 129 4.70 -5.84 7.39
CA THR A 129 4.94 -4.38 7.48
C THR A 129 5.17 -3.77 6.10
N LYS A 130 5.99 -4.40 5.25
CA LYS A 130 6.19 -3.98 3.86
C LYS A 130 4.90 -4.07 3.04
N LEU A 131 4.11 -5.13 3.23
CA LEU A 131 2.82 -5.30 2.56
C LEU A 131 1.86 -4.17 2.93
N LEU A 132 1.76 -3.87 4.23
CA LEU A 132 0.89 -2.81 4.70
C LEU A 132 1.31 -1.46 4.11
N LEU A 133 2.60 -1.12 4.18
CA LEU A 133 3.10 0.14 3.65
C LEU A 133 2.92 0.22 2.12
N GLY A 134 3.07 -0.90 1.42
CA GLY A 134 2.74 -1.02 0.00
C GLY A 134 1.25 -0.77 -0.28
N LEU A 135 0.35 -1.36 0.51
CA LEU A 135 -1.09 -1.17 0.36
C LEU A 135 -1.51 0.26 0.70
N THR A 136 -1.03 0.86 1.80
CA THR A 136 -1.41 2.23 2.17
C THR A 136 -0.99 3.24 1.10
N THR A 137 0.23 3.10 0.58
CA THR A 137 0.71 3.95 -0.52
C THR A 137 -0.08 3.71 -1.81
N LEU A 138 -0.50 2.47 -2.09
CA LEU A 138 -1.38 2.17 -3.23
C LEU A 138 -2.72 2.89 -3.13
N PHE A 139 -3.38 2.83 -1.97
CA PHE A 139 -4.67 3.48 -1.78
C PHE A 139 -4.58 5.00 -1.86
N ILE A 140 -3.51 5.59 -1.32
CA ILE A 140 -3.23 7.03 -1.47
C ILE A 140 -3.08 7.37 -2.97
N SER A 141 -2.36 6.53 -3.72
CA SER A 141 -2.18 6.71 -5.16
C SER A 141 -3.50 6.64 -5.93
N ILE A 142 -4.36 5.64 -5.65
CA ILE A 142 -5.70 5.53 -6.23
C ILE A 142 -6.53 6.78 -5.95
N GLY A 143 -6.54 7.24 -4.70
CA GLY A 143 -7.29 8.44 -4.31
C GLY A 143 -6.79 9.70 -5.03
N ALA A 144 -5.47 9.89 -5.09
CA ALA A 144 -4.85 11.01 -5.80
C ALA A 144 -5.15 10.97 -7.31
N MET A 145 -5.15 9.78 -7.91
CA MET A 145 -5.48 9.60 -9.32
C MET A 145 -6.94 9.96 -9.63
N LEU A 146 -7.88 9.57 -8.76
CA LEU A 146 -9.29 9.95 -8.89
C LEU A 146 -9.49 11.46 -8.74
N VAL A 147 -8.79 12.11 -7.79
CA VAL A 147 -8.80 13.57 -7.63
C VAL A 147 -8.28 14.26 -8.88
N SER A 148 -7.17 13.77 -9.44
CA SER A 148 -6.63 14.27 -10.71
C SER A 148 -7.69 14.16 -11.82
N PHE A 149 -8.28 12.98 -12.03
CA PHE A 149 -9.28 12.79 -13.06
C PHE A 149 -10.49 13.72 -12.91
N CYS A 150 -11.00 13.89 -11.68
CA CYS A 150 -12.08 14.83 -11.41
C CYS A 150 -11.67 16.28 -11.72
N ALA A 151 -10.48 16.73 -11.27
CA ALA A 151 -9.98 18.07 -11.53
C ALA A 151 -9.84 18.34 -13.05
N GLY A 152 -9.31 17.37 -13.81
CA GLY A 152 -9.22 17.45 -15.26
C GLY A 152 -10.59 17.50 -15.95
N HIS A 153 -11.56 16.73 -15.46
CA HIS A 153 -12.92 16.71 -16.02
C HIS A 153 -13.71 18.01 -15.74
N PHE A 154 -13.62 18.54 -14.51
CA PHE A 154 -14.24 19.82 -14.15
C PHE A 154 -13.62 20.97 -14.95
N PHE A 155 -12.31 20.92 -15.15
CA PHE A 155 -11.60 21.86 -16.01
C PHE A 155 -12.16 21.84 -17.45
N ASN A 156 -12.29 20.66 -18.06
CA ASN A 156 -12.83 20.52 -19.42
C ASN A 156 -14.31 20.95 -19.53
N SER A 157 -15.10 20.80 -18.46
CA SER A 157 -16.54 21.11 -18.48
C SER A 157 -16.85 22.58 -18.18
N GLY A 158 -15.86 23.41 -17.78
CA GLY A 158 -16.06 24.84 -17.52
C GLY A 158 -16.96 25.17 -16.32
N ASP A 159 -17.35 24.17 -15.53
CA ASP A 159 -18.37 24.33 -14.49
C ASP A 159 -17.74 24.68 -13.13
N ARG A 160 -17.87 25.95 -12.74
CA ARG A 160 -17.19 26.58 -11.60
C ARG A 160 -17.92 26.33 -10.28
N ASN A 161 -18.16 25.07 -9.91
CA ASN A 161 -18.73 24.73 -8.61
C ASN A 161 -17.68 24.22 -7.61
N ARG A 162 -17.16 25.13 -6.77
CA ARG A 162 -16.21 24.85 -5.67
C ARG A 162 -16.73 23.82 -4.66
N ASN A 163 -18.05 23.61 -4.57
CA ASN A 163 -18.65 22.70 -3.59
C ASN A 163 -18.61 21.22 -4.02
N THR A 164 -18.41 20.94 -5.31
CA THR A 164 -18.35 19.56 -5.82
C THR A 164 -17.01 18.90 -5.50
N GLY A 165 -15.90 19.67 -5.54
CA GLY A 165 -14.56 19.17 -5.23
C GLY A 165 -14.40 18.67 -3.79
N SER A 166 -14.99 19.36 -2.82
CA SER A 166 -14.95 18.96 -1.40
C SER A 166 -15.76 17.70 -1.11
N SER A 167 -16.88 17.50 -1.82
CA SER A 167 -17.72 16.30 -1.68
C SER A 167 -17.04 15.05 -2.25
N VAL A 168 -16.40 15.17 -3.42
CA VAL A 168 -15.63 14.09 -4.03
C VAL A 168 -14.43 13.69 -3.17
N PHE A 169 -13.76 14.66 -2.56
CA PHE A 169 -12.67 14.41 -1.61
C PHE A 169 -13.14 13.62 -0.39
N ALA A 170 -14.27 13.98 0.21
CA ALA A 170 -14.83 13.25 1.34
C ALA A 170 -15.21 11.81 0.97
N ILE A 171 -15.81 11.60 -0.21
CA ILE A 171 -16.29 10.29 -0.67
C ILE A 171 -15.12 9.35 -1.03
N ILE A 172 -14.02 9.86 -1.58
CA ILE A 172 -12.83 9.05 -1.91
C ILE A 172 -11.98 8.77 -0.67
N CYS A 173 -11.84 9.78 0.20
CA CYS A 173 -11.02 9.68 1.40
C CYS A 173 -11.68 8.77 2.45
N LEU A 174 -13.02 8.74 2.55
CA LEU A 174 -13.75 7.90 3.51
C LEU A 174 -13.46 6.39 3.39
N PRO A 175 -13.60 5.72 2.23
CA PRO A 175 -13.32 4.29 2.10
C PRO A 175 -11.83 3.98 2.20
N VAL A 176 -10.94 4.86 1.70
CA VAL A 176 -9.49 4.71 1.85
C VAL A 176 -9.06 4.81 3.32
N SER A 177 -9.56 5.81 4.03
CA SER A 177 -9.26 6.00 5.46
C SER A 177 -9.94 4.92 6.31
N ALA A 178 -11.17 4.52 6.00
CA ALA A 178 -11.84 3.42 6.69
C ALA A 178 -11.08 2.10 6.47
N TYR A 179 -10.63 1.81 5.25
CA TYR A 179 -9.82 0.63 4.97
C TYR A 179 -8.45 0.69 5.64
N ALA A 180 -7.78 1.85 5.60
CA ALA A 180 -6.54 2.05 6.34
C ALA A 180 -6.76 1.86 7.85
N LEU A 181 -7.84 2.38 8.41
CA LEU A 181 -8.18 2.23 9.83
C LEU A 181 -8.55 0.79 10.21
N THR A 182 -9.27 0.06 9.36
CA THR A 182 -9.58 -1.36 9.63
C THR A 182 -8.32 -2.20 9.54
N GLN A 183 -7.48 -2.01 8.52
CA GLN A 183 -6.20 -2.71 8.38
C GLN A 183 -5.24 -2.35 9.52
N PHE A 184 -5.17 -1.08 9.92
CA PHE A 184 -4.34 -0.62 11.02
C PHE A 184 -4.85 -1.12 12.38
N ARG A 185 -6.17 -1.17 12.60
CA ARG A 185 -6.77 -1.80 13.79
C ARG A 185 -6.50 -3.29 13.84
N LEU A 186 -6.63 -3.99 12.71
CA LEU A 186 -6.29 -5.40 12.60
C LEU A 186 -4.80 -5.61 12.90
N LEU A 187 -3.93 -4.71 12.46
CA LEU A 187 -2.49 -4.75 12.69
C LEU A 187 -2.11 -4.47 14.14
N ILE A 188 -2.69 -3.43 14.76
CA ILE A 188 -2.57 -3.18 16.20
C ILE A 188 -3.10 -4.39 16.95
N SER A 189 -4.21 -4.99 16.50
CA SER A 189 -4.73 -6.20 17.12
C SER A 189 -3.82 -7.41 16.91
N LEU A 190 -3.00 -7.47 15.85
CA LEU A 190 -2.08 -8.57 15.58
C LEU A 190 -0.72 -8.39 16.29
N VAL A 191 -0.33 -7.14 16.53
CA VAL A 191 0.87 -6.73 17.28
C VAL A 191 0.63 -6.69 18.78
N ASN A 192 -0.54 -6.20 19.21
CA ASN A 192 -0.96 -6.14 20.61
C ASN A 192 -1.83 -7.32 21.02
N ALA A 193 -2.16 -8.24 20.11
CA ALA A 193 -2.76 -9.49 20.57
C ALA A 193 -1.79 -10.12 21.56
N PRO A 194 -2.27 -10.50 22.76
CA PRO A 194 -1.54 -11.40 23.63
C PRO A 194 -1.65 -12.79 22.99
N PHE A 195 -0.92 -12.98 21.89
CA PHE A 195 -0.64 -14.28 21.31
C PHE A 195 0.76 -14.63 21.60
#